data_AF-A0A401Q7K4-F1
#
_entry.id   AF-A0A401Q7K4-F1
#
_cell.length_a   1.000
_cell.length_b   1.000
_cell.length_c   1.000
_cell.angle_alpha   90.00
_cell.angle_beta   90.00
_cell.angle_gamma   90.00
#
_symmetry.space_group_name_H-M   'P 1'
#
loop_
_entity.id
_entity.type
_entity.pdbx_description
1 polymer ?
#
loop_
_entity_poly.entity_id
_entity_poly.type
_entity_poly.pdbx_seq_one_letter_code
_entity_poly.pdbx_strand_id
1 'polypeptide(L)' 'MENGMGSPRGNAGSTDPDSMPADLSEALKLATKESHELAENSEFMRNFQKGQVTRDQFK' A
#
# COMPACT_ATOMS: atom_id res chain seq x y z
N MET A 1 38.42 -40.84 5.82
CA MET A 1 38.12 -39.78 4.84
C MET A 1 36.84 -39.11 5.30
N GLU A 2 36.99 -38.23 6.28
CA GLU A 2 35.97 -37.26 6.66
C GLU A 2 36.09 -36.10 5.67
N ASN A 3 34.97 -35.68 5.06
CA ASN A 3 34.68 -34.31 4.59
C ASN A 3 33.43 -34.32 3.71
N GLY A 4 32.32 -33.87 4.29
CA GLY A 4 31.08 -33.58 3.60
C GLY A 4 30.24 -32.64 4.45
N MET A 5 30.80 -31.45 4.74
CA MET A 5 30.08 -30.34 5.35
C MET A 5 28.82 -30.06 4.54
N GLY A 6 27.65 -30.42 5.08
CA GLY A 6 26.39 -29.87 4.63
C GLY A 6 26.43 -28.37 4.90
N SER A 7 26.49 -27.57 3.83
CA SER A 7 26.50 -26.12 3.93
C SER A 7 25.32 -25.62 4.77
N PRO A 8 25.53 -24.75 5.77
CA PRO A 8 24.43 -24.10 6.45
C PRO A 8 23.77 -23.18 5.42
N ARG A 9 22.48 -23.42 5.12
CA ARG A 9 21.66 -22.45 4.39
C ARG A 9 21.66 -21.17 5.23
N GLY A 10 22.36 -20.16 4.71
CA GLY A 10 22.51 -18.86 5.35
C GLY A 10 21.15 -18.25 5.63
N ASN A 11 20.88 -18.03 6.90
CA ASN A 11 19.98 -16.99 7.35
C ASN A 11 20.71 -15.66 7.18
N ALA A 12 20.35 -14.90 6.15
CA ALA A 12 20.60 -13.46 6.07
C ALA A 12 19.60 -12.89 5.06
N GLY A 13 18.38 -12.62 5.52
CA GLY A 13 17.54 -11.64 4.85
C GLY A 13 18.28 -10.32 4.88
N SER A 14 18.78 -9.89 3.73
CA SER A 14 19.29 -8.53 3.56
C SER A 14 18.12 -7.58 3.73
N THR A 15 18.11 -6.86 4.85
CA THR A 15 17.22 -5.72 5.04
C THR A 15 17.78 -4.55 4.24
N ASP A 16 17.51 -4.55 2.95
CA ASP A 16 17.74 -3.39 2.10
C ASP A 16 16.73 -2.29 2.47
N PRO A 17 17.16 -1.04 2.69
CA PRO A 17 16.27 0.08 3.03
C PRO A 17 15.30 0.46 1.90
N ASP A 18 15.49 -0.11 0.69
CA ASP A 18 14.61 -0.01 -0.48
C ASP A 18 13.58 -1.15 -0.58
N SER A 19 13.38 -1.92 0.49
CA SER A 19 12.25 -2.85 0.62
C SER A 19 10.92 -2.08 0.70
N MET A 20 10.52 -1.48 -0.43
CA MET A 20 9.11 -1.38 -0.81
C MET A 20 8.45 -2.71 -0.44
N PRO A 21 7.24 -2.70 0.16
CA PRO A 21 6.60 -3.95 0.54
C PRO A 21 6.64 -4.88 -0.68
N ALA A 22 7.03 -6.13 -0.46
CA ALA A 22 7.21 -7.12 -1.52
C ALA A 22 5.97 -7.26 -2.44
N ASP A 23 4.86 -6.68 -2.02
CA ASP A 23 3.65 -6.42 -2.78
C ASP A 23 3.51 -4.94 -3.18
N LEU A 24 3.55 -4.68 -4.50
CA LEU A 24 3.30 -3.37 -5.11
C LEU A 24 1.97 -2.76 -4.67
N SER A 25 0.93 -3.57 -4.45
CA SER A 25 -0.38 -3.07 -4.04
C SER A 25 -0.35 -2.42 -2.65
N GLU A 26 0.39 -3.01 -1.71
CA GLU A 26 0.59 -2.42 -0.38
C GLU A 26 1.46 -1.15 -0.46
N ALA A 27 2.45 -1.11 -1.37
CA ALA A 27 3.26 0.08 -1.57
C ALA A 27 2.41 1.27 -2.05
N LEU A 28 1.55 1.03 -3.04
CA LEU A 28 0.64 2.05 -3.58
C LEU A 28 -0.37 2.51 -2.53
N LYS A 29 -0.95 1.58 -1.77
CA LYS A 29 -1.87 1.89 -0.68
C LYS A 29 -1.23 2.78 0.38
N LEU A 30 0.01 2.48 0.80
CA LEU A 30 0.73 3.30 1.77
C LEU A 30 1.09 4.67 1.20
N ALA A 31 1.63 4.71 -0.02
CA ALA A 31 2.05 5.95 -0.67
C ALA A 31 0.87 6.91 -0.98
N THR A 32 -0.34 6.38 -1.16
CA THR A 32 -1.54 7.18 -1.53
C THR A 32 -2.48 7.46 -0.37
N LYS A 33 -2.18 6.96 0.84
CA LYS A 33 -3.07 7.03 2.00
C LYS A 33 -3.58 8.44 2.30
N GLU A 34 -2.67 9.42 2.42
CA GLU A 34 -3.05 10.80 2.76
C GLU A 34 -3.89 11.45 1.65
N SER A 35 -3.50 11.26 0.39
CA SER A 35 -4.28 11.78 -0.74
C SER A 35 -5.66 11.14 -0.83
N HIS A 36 -5.79 9.86 -0.48
CA HIS A 36 -7.06 9.15 -0.44
C HIS A 36 -7.97 9.72 0.65
N GLU A 37 -7.45 9.91 1.86
CA GLU A 37 -8.17 10.51 2.99
C GLU A 37 -8.65 11.95 2.66
N LEU A 38 -7.82 12.76 1.99
CA LEU A 38 -8.23 14.09 1.55
C LEU A 38 -9.32 14.03 0.46
N ALA A 39 -9.20 13.12 -0.50
CA ALA A 39 -10.17 12.97 -1.59
C ALA A 39 -11.54 12.54 -1.06
N GLU A 40 -11.59 11.57 -0.14
CA GLU A 40 -12.84 11.11 0.46
C GLU A 40 -13.50 12.16 1.37
N ASN A 41 -12.72 13.06 1.97
CA ASN A 41 -13.22 14.13 2.86
C ASN A 41 -13.53 15.44 2.14
N SER A 42 -13.36 15.52 0.82
CA SER A 42 -13.81 16.67 0.03
C SER A 42 -15.31 16.92 0.22
N GLU A 43 -15.74 18.18 0.17
CA GLU A 43 -17.15 18.55 0.39
C GLU A 43 -18.09 17.77 -0.54
N PHE A 44 -17.74 17.69 -1.81
CA PHE A 44 -18.50 16.92 -2.79
C PHE A 44 -18.60 15.44 -2.39
N MET A 45 -17.47 14.78 -2.07
CA MET A 45 -17.48 13.35 -1.76
C MET A 45 -18.23 13.04 -0.46
N ARG A 46 -18.11 13.90 0.56
CA ARG A 46 -18.87 13.77 1.82
C ARG A 46 -20.38 13.89 1.59
N ASN A 47 -20.79 14.82 0.73
CA ASN A 47 -22.19 14.98 0.36
C ASN A 47 -22.67 13.80 -0.49
N PHE A 48 -21.85 13.36 -1.44
CA PHE A 48 -22.12 12.21 -2.30
C PHE A 48 -22.35 10.93 -1.49
N GLN A 49 -21.45 10.60 -0.55
CA GLN A 49 -21.56 9.43 0.33
C GLN A 49 -22.82 9.44 1.21
N LYS A 50 -23.34 10.63 1.54
CA LYS A 50 -24.58 10.81 2.32
C LYS A 50 -25.85 10.84 1.45
N GLY A 51 -25.73 10.67 0.13
CA GLY A 51 -26.85 10.82 -0.80
C GLY A 51 -27.33 12.27 -0.96
N GLN A 52 -26.51 13.25 -0.57
CA GLN A 52 -26.80 14.69 -0.61
C GLN A 52 -26.22 15.33 -1.87
N VAL A 53 -26.39 14.68 -3.03
CA VAL A 53 -25.96 15.19 -4.33
C VAL A 53 -27.17 15.30 -5.25
N THR A 54 -27.23 16.38 -6.02
CA THR A 54 -28.27 16.58 -7.04
C THR A 54 -27.86 15.97 -8.38
N ARG A 55 -28.83 15.75 -9.28
CA ARG A 55 -28.54 15.25 -10.65
C ARG A 55 -27.54 16.15 -11.39
N ASP A 56 -27.66 17.46 -11.24
CA ASP A 56 -26.79 18.40 -11.96
C ASP A 56 -25.37 18.46 -11.39
N GLN A 57 -25.20 18.17 -10.09
CA GLN A 57 -23.88 18.01 -9.48
C GLN A 57 -23.20 16.67 -9.83
N PHE A 58 -23.98 15.65 -10.21
CA PHE A 58 -23.47 14.32 -10.56
C PHE A 58 -23.04 14.20 -12.04
N LYS A 59 -23.63 15.00 -12.92
CA LYS A 59 -23.41 14.95 -14.37
C LYS A 59 -22.08 15.58 -14.78
#